data_AF-A0A6N1ARJ9-F1
#
_entry.id   AF-A0A6N1ARJ9-F1
#
_cell.length_a   1.000
_cell.length_b   1.000
_cell.length_c   1.000
_cell.angle_alpha   90.00
_cell.angle_beta   90.00
_cell.angle_gamma   90.00
#
_symmetry.space_group_name_H-M   'P 1'
#
loop_
_entity.id
_entity.type
_entity.pdbx_description
1 polymer ?
#
loop_
_entity_poly.entity_id
_entity_poly.type
_entity_poly.pdbx_seq_one_letter_code
_entity_poly.pdbx_strand_id
1 'polypeptide(L)'
;MIQRAVVDSNMLQAPALRSWLEDEPGNVAVLPDYLWLEIYKQQTVAGLEAAFSVIRDFPDRLAVLKSSGELANLDPSHPDLIEQMLRLGVADEMRMMVEAISLARHGEPETMAQLQEKWSSATAHMAGMLEGAADIIASLPEIAEIFTADEIRRCRTNCCYTTEMFEKIFGAADQLYETFLQPYDFKPGHLSIKHRYDAYLYRTALGVIIYALWWIRSGNQLPKRLDRARNDFIDLGFAVYGSYFAGLITDDAKARWMHDNLVAALRMIGARHGPGMNRMSLDGAC
;
A
#
# COMPACT_ATOMS: atom_id res chain seq x y z
N MET A 1 22.89 1.71 -6.19
CA MET A 1 22.16 0.46 -6.52
C MET A 1 20.77 0.87 -6.95
N ILE A 2 20.26 0.42 -8.10
CA ILE A 2 18.92 0.77 -8.59
C ILE A 2 17.87 0.34 -7.56
N GLN A 3 17.07 1.28 -7.06
CA GLN A 3 15.98 1.00 -6.11
C GLN A 3 14.63 1.44 -6.67
N ARG A 4 13.62 0.59 -6.48
CA ARG A 4 12.22 0.94 -6.68
C ARG A 4 11.59 1.03 -5.30
N ALA A 5 10.90 2.12 -4.98
CA ALA A 5 10.25 2.28 -3.70
C ALA A 5 8.85 2.84 -3.88
N VAL A 6 7.90 2.37 -3.07
CA VAL A 6 6.54 2.89 -3.07
C VAL A 6 6.53 4.26 -2.40
N VAL A 7 5.87 5.22 -3.02
CA VAL A 7 5.78 6.60 -2.52
C VAL A 7 4.37 6.85 -2.00
N ASP A 8 4.30 7.19 -0.72
CA ASP A 8 3.08 7.66 -0.07
C ASP A 8 2.68 9.05 -0.59
N SER A 9 1.39 9.36 -0.61
CA SER A 9 0.89 10.66 -1.07
C SER A 9 1.46 11.83 -0.26
N ASN A 10 1.69 11.63 1.04
CA ASN A 10 2.28 12.65 1.91
C ASN A 10 3.71 13.04 1.51
N MET A 11 4.40 12.20 0.73
CA MET A 11 5.77 12.45 0.27
C MET A 11 5.87 13.13 -1.08
N LEU A 12 4.77 13.24 -1.84
CA LEU A 12 4.80 13.78 -3.20
C LEU A 12 5.25 15.25 -3.29
N GLN A 13 5.15 15.97 -2.17
CA GLN A 13 5.58 17.37 -2.03
C GLN A 13 6.87 17.51 -1.20
N ALA A 14 7.35 16.40 -0.63
CA ALA A 14 8.42 16.44 0.35
C ALA A 14 9.80 16.61 -0.34
N PRO A 15 10.67 17.49 0.19
CA PRO A 15 12.06 17.61 -0.29
C PRO A 15 12.85 16.29 -0.17
N ALA A 16 12.47 15.42 0.77
CA ALA A 16 13.06 14.11 0.94
C ALA A 16 12.89 13.21 -0.29
N LEU A 17 11.71 13.23 -0.94
CA LEU A 17 11.48 12.46 -2.17
C LEU A 17 12.37 12.96 -3.31
N ARG A 18 12.49 14.28 -3.48
CA ARG A 18 13.38 14.89 -4.48
C ARG A 18 14.83 14.47 -4.24
N SER A 19 15.30 14.63 -2.99
CA SER A 19 16.67 14.27 -2.61
C SER A 19 16.95 12.80 -2.90
N TRP A 20 16.01 11.91 -2.58
CA TRP A 20 16.12 10.48 -2.88
C TRP A 20 16.16 10.18 -4.38
N LEU A 21 15.35 10.85 -5.19
CA LEU A 21 15.38 10.71 -6.65
C LEU A 21 16.69 11.24 -7.25
N GLU A 22 17.25 12.32 -6.71
CA GLU A 22 18.51 12.93 -7.18
C GLU A 22 19.76 12.15 -6.78
N ASP A 23 19.74 11.49 -5.62
CA ASP A 23 20.88 10.78 -5.03
C ASP A 23 21.43 9.65 -5.93
N GLU A 24 20.54 8.87 -6.54
CA GLU A 24 20.91 7.76 -7.44
C GLU A 24 20.06 7.80 -8.71
N PRO A 25 20.66 7.98 -9.91
CA PRO A 25 19.93 8.09 -11.18
C PRO A 25 19.00 6.90 -11.51
N GLY A 26 19.28 5.73 -10.92
CA GLY A 26 18.47 4.52 -11.06
C GLY A 26 17.28 4.41 -10.11
N ASN A 27 17.08 5.38 -9.20
CA ASN A 27 15.94 5.35 -8.29
C ASN A 27 14.63 5.60 -9.04
N VAL A 28 13.62 4.78 -8.74
CA VAL A 28 12.29 4.84 -9.37
C VAL A 28 11.21 4.90 -8.29
N ALA A 29 10.39 5.95 -8.35
CA ALA A 29 9.20 6.09 -7.52
C ALA A 29 8.06 5.24 -8.08
N VAL A 30 7.56 4.32 -7.26
CA VAL A 30 6.41 3.47 -7.58
C VAL A 30 5.15 4.11 -7.02
N LEU A 31 4.21 4.43 -7.90
CA LEU A 31 2.98 5.16 -7.62
C LEU A 31 1.79 4.19 -7.58
N PRO A 32 1.21 3.91 -6.40
CA PRO A 32 0.08 2.99 -6.28
C PRO A 32 -1.25 3.59 -6.77
N ASP A 33 -2.25 2.75 -6.99
CA ASP A 33 -3.60 3.17 -7.37
C ASP A 33 -4.26 4.07 -6.31
N TYR A 34 -4.03 3.78 -5.03
CA TYR A 34 -4.53 4.58 -3.92
C TYR A 34 -3.98 6.01 -3.88
N LEU A 35 -2.79 6.26 -4.41
CA LEU A 35 -2.21 7.61 -4.50
C LEU A 35 -3.15 8.56 -5.26
N TRP A 36 -3.75 8.06 -6.34
CA TRP A 36 -4.64 8.85 -7.18
C TRP A 36 -5.93 9.22 -6.44
N LEU A 37 -6.39 8.42 -5.47
CA LEU A 37 -7.53 8.79 -4.61
C LEU A 37 -7.24 10.10 -3.90
N GLU A 38 -6.07 10.18 -3.28
CA GLU A 38 -5.72 11.28 -2.39
C GLU A 38 -5.42 12.56 -3.14
N ILE A 39 -4.81 12.42 -4.31
CA ILE A 39 -4.63 13.51 -5.27
C ILE A 39 -5.98 14.06 -5.73
N TYR A 40 -6.91 13.19 -6.16
CA TYR A 40 -8.19 13.65 -6.72
C TYR A 40 -9.20 14.12 -5.68
N LYS A 41 -9.10 13.69 -4.42
CA LYS A 41 -9.90 14.22 -3.29
C LYS A 41 -9.79 15.75 -3.15
N GLN A 42 -8.69 16.36 -3.61
CA GLN A 42 -8.46 17.80 -3.47
C GLN A 42 -9.32 18.65 -4.41
N GLN A 43 -9.84 18.06 -5.51
CA GLN A 43 -10.76 18.69 -6.49
C GLN A 43 -10.38 20.11 -6.93
N THR A 44 -9.09 20.43 -6.96
CA THR A 44 -8.58 21.74 -7.36
C THR A 44 -7.33 21.59 -8.22
N VAL A 45 -7.18 22.49 -9.21
CA VAL A 45 -5.97 22.53 -10.06
C VAL A 45 -4.73 22.83 -9.22
N ALA A 46 -4.83 23.74 -8.24
CA ALA A 46 -3.73 24.06 -7.33
C ALA A 46 -3.31 22.83 -6.50
N GLY A 47 -4.27 22.02 -6.06
CA GLY A 47 -3.98 20.76 -5.35
C GLY A 47 -3.25 19.73 -6.23
N LEU A 48 -3.69 19.58 -7.49
CA LEU A 48 -2.97 18.74 -8.46
C LEU A 48 -1.55 19.26 -8.71
N GLU A 49 -1.38 20.56 -8.94
CA GLU A 49 -0.05 21.14 -9.16
C GLU A 49 0.87 20.90 -7.97
N ALA A 50 0.36 21.11 -6.75
CA ALA A 50 1.12 20.85 -5.53
C ALA A 50 1.52 19.37 -5.46
N ALA A 51 0.57 18.45 -5.63
CA ALA A 51 0.83 17.01 -5.60
C ALA A 51 1.87 16.55 -6.62
N PHE A 52 2.02 17.25 -7.75
CA PHE A 52 2.98 16.86 -8.80
C PHE A 52 4.32 17.63 -8.70
N SER A 53 4.48 18.51 -7.72
CA SER A 53 5.61 19.45 -7.62
C SER A 53 7.00 18.80 -7.63
N VAL A 54 7.14 17.57 -7.11
CA VAL A 54 8.39 16.80 -7.18
C VAL A 54 8.41 15.89 -8.41
N ILE A 55 7.41 15.03 -8.56
CA ILE A 55 7.42 13.96 -9.56
C ILE A 55 7.43 14.48 -11.01
N ARG A 56 6.92 15.69 -11.26
CA ARG A 56 6.93 16.32 -12.59
C ARG A 56 8.33 16.55 -13.16
N ASP A 57 9.33 16.68 -12.29
CA ASP A 57 10.72 16.91 -12.70
C ASP A 57 11.45 15.59 -13.04
N PHE A 58 10.83 14.45 -12.74
CA PHE A 58 11.43 13.11 -12.90
C PHE A 58 10.50 12.11 -13.62
N PRO A 59 9.87 12.46 -14.76
CA PRO A 59 8.86 11.61 -15.40
C PRO A 59 9.39 10.23 -15.79
N ASP A 60 10.67 10.13 -16.18
CA ASP A 60 11.33 8.87 -16.55
C ASP A 60 11.73 8.00 -15.34
N ARG A 61 11.52 8.50 -14.12
CA ARG A 61 11.81 7.79 -12.85
C ARG A 61 10.54 7.39 -12.12
N LEU A 62 9.43 7.24 -12.83
CA LEU A 62 8.14 6.84 -12.28
C LEU A 62 7.71 5.48 -12.84
N ALA A 63 7.08 4.69 -12.00
CA ALA A 63 6.32 3.51 -12.40
C ALA A 63 4.97 3.53 -11.71
N VAL A 64 3.90 3.10 -12.39
CA VAL A 64 2.56 3.06 -11.80
C VAL A 64 2.18 1.61 -11.53
N LEU A 65 1.58 1.32 -10.38
CA LEU A 65 1.05 -0.02 -10.13
C LEU A 65 -0.25 -0.23 -10.90
N LYS A 66 -0.47 -1.48 -11.31
CA LYS A 66 -1.80 -1.94 -11.69
C LYS A 66 -2.76 -1.81 -10.51
N SER A 67 -4.06 -1.77 -10.81
CA SER A 67 -5.08 -1.68 -9.76
C SER A 67 -5.05 -2.90 -8.84
N SER A 68 -5.48 -2.72 -7.59
CA SER A 68 -5.63 -3.81 -6.61
C SER A 68 -6.37 -5.04 -7.17
N GLY A 69 -7.40 -4.85 -7.99
CA GLY A 69 -8.13 -5.94 -8.66
C GLY A 69 -7.33 -6.67 -9.74
N GLU A 70 -6.49 -5.97 -10.50
CA GLU A 70 -5.56 -6.61 -11.44
C GLU A 70 -4.47 -7.38 -10.69
N LEU A 71 -3.93 -6.81 -9.61
CA LEU A 71 -2.90 -7.43 -8.78
C LEU A 71 -3.40 -8.70 -8.08
N ALA A 72 -4.67 -8.71 -7.66
CA ALA A 72 -5.33 -9.87 -7.07
C ALA A 72 -5.35 -11.09 -8.02
N ASN A 73 -5.33 -10.88 -9.33
CA ASN A 73 -5.40 -11.92 -10.35
C ASN A 73 -4.02 -12.40 -10.85
N LEU A 74 -2.92 -11.80 -10.39
CA LEU A 74 -1.57 -12.19 -10.81
C LEU A 74 -1.17 -13.53 -10.19
N ASP A 75 -0.52 -14.38 -10.98
CA ASP A 75 0.04 -15.64 -10.47
C ASP A 75 1.28 -15.34 -9.61
N PRO A 76 1.24 -15.60 -8.29
CA PRO A 76 2.35 -15.28 -7.41
C PRO A 76 3.60 -16.16 -7.65
N SER A 77 3.44 -17.28 -8.35
CA SER A 77 4.56 -18.16 -8.72
C SER A 77 5.38 -17.63 -9.90
N HIS A 78 4.87 -16.62 -10.63
CA HIS A 78 5.55 -16.11 -11.81
C HIS A 78 6.90 -15.47 -11.44
N PRO A 79 8.01 -15.79 -12.14
CA PRO A 79 9.32 -15.20 -11.84
C PRO A 79 9.30 -13.68 -11.94
N ASP A 80 8.64 -13.14 -12.97
CA ASP A 80 8.53 -11.70 -13.21
C ASP A 80 7.33 -11.02 -12.51
N LEU A 81 6.81 -11.58 -11.42
CA LEU A 81 5.67 -11.04 -10.69
C LEU A 81 5.77 -9.52 -10.48
N ILE A 82 6.91 -9.03 -10.00
CA ILE A 82 7.13 -7.60 -9.72
C ILE A 82 6.98 -6.75 -10.99
N GLU A 83 7.54 -7.18 -12.11
CA GLU A 83 7.39 -6.46 -13.38
C GLU A 83 5.93 -6.49 -13.86
N GLN A 84 5.22 -7.60 -13.64
CA GLN A 84 3.79 -7.70 -13.97
C GLN A 84 2.91 -6.82 -13.09
N MET A 85 3.35 -6.42 -11.90
CA MET A 85 2.62 -5.48 -11.05
C MET A 85 2.67 -4.05 -11.61
N LEU A 86 3.67 -3.74 -12.44
CA LEU A 86 3.91 -2.39 -12.94
C LEU A 86 3.24 -2.16 -14.31
N ARG A 87 2.79 -0.93 -14.51
CA ARG A 87 2.53 -0.33 -15.82
C ARG A 87 3.78 0.47 -16.21
N LEU A 88 4.46 0.01 -17.26
CA LEU A 88 5.66 0.65 -17.78
C LEU A 88 5.28 1.72 -18.82
N GLY A 89 6.19 2.65 -19.09
CA GLY A 89 6.01 3.67 -20.14
C GLY A 89 5.15 4.87 -19.73
N VAL A 90 4.99 5.12 -18.42
CA VAL A 90 4.12 6.19 -17.89
C VAL A 90 4.73 7.59 -18.00
N ALA A 91 5.98 7.72 -18.47
CA ALA A 91 6.69 9.00 -18.53
C ALA A 91 5.99 10.00 -19.45
N ASP A 92 5.56 9.56 -20.64
CA ASP A 92 4.86 10.44 -21.59
C ASP A 92 3.46 10.80 -21.10
N GLU A 93 2.74 9.84 -20.50
CA GLU A 93 1.45 10.10 -19.85
C GLU A 93 1.57 11.13 -18.71
N MET A 94 2.65 11.04 -17.93
CA MET A 94 2.96 11.99 -16.86
C MET A 94 3.25 13.38 -17.40
N ARG A 95 4.05 13.49 -18.47
CA ARG A 95 4.34 14.78 -19.12
C ARG A 95 3.04 15.42 -19.65
N MET A 96 2.18 14.63 -20.30
CA MET A 96 0.87 15.08 -20.77
C MET A 96 -0.03 15.56 -19.60
N MET A 97 -0.02 14.85 -18.47
CA MET A 97 -0.77 15.26 -17.28
C MET A 97 -0.27 16.59 -16.72
N VAL A 98 1.04 16.78 -16.63
CA VAL A 98 1.65 18.04 -16.15
C VAL A 98 1.31 19.20 -17.08
N GLU A 99 1.34 18.99 -18.40
CA GLU A 99 0.93 19.98 -19.38
C GLU A 99 -0.56 20.33 -19.25
N ALA A 100 -1.44 19.33 -19.08
CA ALA A 100 -2.86 19.54 -18.86
C ALA A 100 -3.14 20.35 -17.58
N ILE A 101 -2.42 20.06 -16.48
CA ILE A 101 -2.53 20.84 -15.24
C ILE A 101 -2.09 22.30 -15.48
N SER A 102 -1.02 22.52 -16.24
CA SER A 102 -0.56 23.86 -16.60
C SER A 102 -1.59 24.64 -17.42
N LEU A 103 -2.17 24.04 -18.45
CA LEU A 103 -3.23 24.66 -19.28
C LEU A 103 -4.48 24.99 -18.44
N ALA A 104 -4.91 24.04 -17.61
CA ALA A 104 -6.03 24.23 -16.69
C ALA A 104 -5.82 25.40 -15.73
N ARG A 105 -4.58 25.60 -15.24
CA ARG A 105 -4.23 26.74 -14.38
C ARG A 105 -4.35 28.09 -15.10
N HIS A 106 -4.10 28.12 -16.41
CA HIS A 106 -4.29 29.32 -17.24
C HIS A 106 -5.76 29.56 -17.60
N GLY A 107 -6.68 28.70 -17.14
CA GLY A 107 -8.11 28.87 -17.32
C GLY A 107 -8.65 28.33 -18.64
N GLU A 108 -7.91 27.43 -19.31
CA GLU A 108 -8.36 26.80 -20.56
C GLU A 108 -9.64 25.97 -20.34
N PRO A 109 -10.80 26.39 -20.89
CA PRO A 109 -12.09 25.83 -20.52
C PRO A 109 -12.25 24.34 -20.87
N GLU A 110 -11.73 23.92 -22.02
CA GLU A 110 -11.83 22.53 -22.49
C GLU A 110 -11.02 21.59 -21.60
N THR A 111 -9.80 21.99 -21.21
CA THR A 111 -8.95 21.21 -20.32
C THR A 111 -9.55 21.12 -18.91
N MET A 112 -10.13 22.22 -18.42
CA MET A 112 -10.85 22.23 -17.15
C MET A 112 -12.03 21.25 -17.14
N ALA A 113 -12.81 21.21 -18.23
CA ALA A 113 -13.93 20.27 -18.36
C ALA A 113 -13.44 18.81 -18.37
N GLN A 114 -12.36 18.51 -19.11
CA GLN A 114 -11.77 17.17 -19.15
C GLN A 114 -11.21 16.73 -17.79
N LEU A 115 -10.56 17.63 -17.05
CA LEU A 115 -10.07 17.34 -15.70
C LEU A 115 -11.24 17.08 -14.74
N GLN A 116 -12.32 17.85 -14.81
CA GLN A 116 -13.52 17.63 -14.00
C GLN A 116 -14.19 16.29 -14.30
N GLU A 117 -14.26 15.90 -15.57
CA GLU A 117 -14.77 14.58 -15.96
C GLU A 117 -13.90 13.46 -15.39
N LYS A 118 -12.57 13.57 -15.53
CA LYS A 118 -11.62 12.61 -14.97
C LYS A 118 -11.72 12.53 -13.44
N TRP A 119 -11.84 13.66 -12.74
CA TRP A 119 -12.07 13.70 -11.29
C TRP A 119 -13.35 12.99 -10.88
N SER A 120 -14.45 13.26 -11.60
CA SER A 120 -15.76 12.69 -11.30
C SER A 120 -15.77 11.18 -11.52
N SER A 121 -15.19 10.73 -12.64
CA SER A 121 -15.04 9.32 -12.98
C SER A 121 -14.15 8.57 -11.99
N ALA A 122 -12.99 9.16 -11.65
CA ALA A 122 -12.10 8.59 -10.64
C ALA A 122 -12.81 8.46 -9.29
N THR A 123 -13.44 9.52 -8.80
CA THR A 123 -14.18 9.52 -7.52
C THR A 123 -15.28 8.44 -7.48
N ALA A 124 -16.02 8.27 -8.58
CA ALA A 124 -17.08 7.26 -8.68
C ALA A 124 -16.53 5.82 -8.67
N HIS A 125 -15.50 5.54 -9.48
CA HIS A 125 -14.86 4.22 -9.53
C HIS A 125 -14.21 3.84 -8.19
N MET A 126 -13.67 4.85 -7.51
CA MET A 126 -12.97 4.74 -6.25
C MET A 126 -13.88 4.51 -5.03
N ALA A 127 -15.13 4.98 -5.08
CA ALA A 127 -16.09 4.78 -4.00
C ALA A 127 -16.40 3.29 -3.76
N GLY A 128 -16.49 2.49 -4.83
CA GLY A 128 -16.78 1.05 -4.77
C GLY A 128 -15.61 0.21 -4.22
N MET A 129 -14.36 0.60 -4.47
CA MET A 129 -13.17 -0.09 -3.95
C MET A 129 -13.08 -0.05 -2.41
N LEU A 130 -13.63 1.00 -1.79
CA LEU A 130 -13.60 1.19 -0.34
C LEU A 130 -14.82 0.60 0.39
N GLU A 131 -15.80 0.05 -0.33
CA GLU A 131 -17.00 -0.53 0.28
C GLU A 131 -16.66 -1.84 1.00
N GLY A 132 -15.85 -2.72 0.37
CA GLY A 132 -15.35 -3.94 1.02
C GLY A 132 -14.39 -3.71 2.19
N ALA A 133 -13.77 -2.52 2.29
CA ALA A 133 -12.94 -2.17 3.43
C ALA A 133 -13.76 -2.00 4.72
N ALA A 134 -15.02 -1.53 4.61
CA ALA A 134 -15.89 -1.35 5.76
C ALA A 134 -16.22 -2.68 6.45
N ASP A 135 -16.45 -3.74 5.68
CA ASP A 135 -16.74 -5.07 6.21
C ASP A 135 -15.53 -5.67 6.94
N ILE A 136 -14.32 -5.52 6.37
CA ILE A 136 -13.06 -5.93 7.01
C ILE A 136 -12.84 -5.17 8.32
N ILE A 137 -13.19 -3.88 8.36
CA ILE A 137 -13.05 -3.06 9.56
C ILE A 137 -14.06 -3.47 10.63
N ALA A 138 -15.27 -3.85 10.23
CA ALA A 138 -16.31 -4.31 11.14
C ALA A 138 -15.92 -5.63 11.85
N SER A 139 -15.08 -6.47 11.23
CA SER A 139 -14.59 -7.72 11.82
C SER A 139 -13.31 -7.59 12.65
N LEU A 140 -12.69 -6.41 12.72
CA LEU A 140 -11.51 -6.19 13.58
C LEU A 140 -11.70 -6.51 15.08
N PRO A 141 -12.87 -6.29 15.72
CA PRO A 141 -13.09 -6.77 17.09
C PRO A 141 -12.94 -8.29 17.20
N GLU A 142 -13.45 -9.04 16.23
CA GLU A 142 -13.39 -10.51 16.21
C GLU A 142 -11.94 -10.99 16.07
N ILE A 143 -11.12 -10.29 15.28
CA ILE A 143 -9.68 -10.54 15.19
C ILE A 143 -9.00 -10.31 16.54
N ALA A 144 -9.42 -9.34 17.34
CA ALA A 144 -8.84 -9.11 18.66
C ALA A 144 -9.19 -10.23 19.66
N GLU A 145 -10.34 -10.89 19.49
CA GLU A 145 -10.81 -11.98 20.36
C GLU A 145 -9.99 -13.27 20.20
N ILE A 146 -9.22 -13.43 19.12
CA ILE A 146 -8.32 -14.58 18.96
C ILE A 146 -7.14 -14.56 19.96
N PHE A 147 -6.82 -13.38 20.50
CA PHE A 147 -5.72 -13.18 21.44
C PHE A 147 -6.22 -13.22 22.88
N THR A 148 -5.48 -13.94 23.73
CA THR A 148 -5.73 -13.97 25.16
C THR A 148 -5.39 -12.62 25.81
N ALA A 149 -5.88 -12.39 27.03
CA ALA A 149 -5.56 -11.17 27.78
C ALA A 149 -4.05 -10.97 28.02
N ASP A 150 -3.28 -12.07 28.21
CA ASP A 150 -1.82 -11.99 28.34
C ASP A 150 -1.14 -11.60 27.02
N GLU A 151 -1.59 -12.16 25.90
CA GLU A 151 -1.08 -11.82 24.57
C GLU A 151 -1.41 -10.37 24.18
N ILE A 152 -2.63 -9.90 24.46
CA ILE A 152 -3.02 -8.49 24.31
C ILE A 152 -2.11 -7.59 25.14
N ARG A 153 -1.83 -7.99 26.40
CA ARG A 153 -0.90 -7.25 27.26
C ARG A 153 0.50 -7.20 26.64
N ARG A 154 1.01 -8.31 26.09
CA ARG A 154 2.31 -8.37 25.41
C ARG A 154 2.38 -7.45 24.20
N CYS A 155 1.35 -7.42 23.36
CA CYS A 155 1.24 -6.49 22.22
C CYS A 155 1.35 -5.03 22.65
N ARG A 156 0.77 -4.68 23.81
CA ARG A 156 0.78 -3.32 24.37
C ARG A 156 2.11 -2.94 25.03
N THR A 157 2.78 -3.91 25.67
CA THR A 157 4.01 -3.64 26.43
C THR A 157 5.29 -3.82 25.63
N ASN A 158 5.21 -4.04 24.31
CA ASN A 158 6.39 -4.25 23.47
C ASN A 158 7.24 -5.45 23.93
N CYS A 159 6.55 -6.55 24.25
CA CYS A 159 7.19 -7.82 24.52
C CYS A 159 7.27 -8.64 23.23
N CYS A 160 8.33 -9.44 23.09
CA CYS A 160 8.46 -10.37 21.97
C CYS A 160 7.23 -11.28 21.84
N TYR A 161 6.73 -11.43 20.61
CA TYR A 161 5.63 -12.35 20.30
C TYR A 161 6.08 -13.80 20.51
N THR A 162 5.18 -14.61 21.08
CA THR A 162 5.42 -16.05 21.25
C THR A 162 5.16 -16.80 19.94
N THR A 163 5.65 -18.03 19.83
CA THR A 163 5.33 -18.92 18.70
C THR A 163 3.82 -19.07 18.52
N GLU A 164 3.07 -19.21 19.61
CA GLU A 164 1.61 -19.31 19.57
C GLU A 164 0.95 -18.05 19.00
N MET A 165 1.45 -16.85 19.35
CA MET A 165 0.97 -15.61 18.75
C MET A 165 1.25 -15.56 17.24
N PHE A 166 2.42 -16.02 16.80
CA PHE A 166 2.71 -16.11 15.37
C PHE A 166 1.76 -17.08 14.65
N GLU A 167 1.49 -18.25 15.24
CA GLU A 167 0.52 -19.22 14.68
C GLU A 167 -0.88 -18.60 14.54
N LYS A 168 -1.33 -17.83 15.53
CA LYS A 168 -2.60 -17.08 15.46
C LYS A 168 -2.58 -16.01 14.37
N ILE A 169 -1.50 -15.24 14.26
CA ILE A 169 -1.36 -14.17 13.26
C ILE A 169 -1.42 -14.75 11.83
N PHE A 170 -0.62 -15.76 11.54
CA PHE A 170 -0.58 -16.37 10.22
C PHE A 170 -1.84 -17.18 9.93
N GLY A 171 -2.39 -17.88 10.92
CA GLY A 171 -3.65 -18.62 10.78
C GLY A 171 -4.83 -17.69 10.47
N ALA A 172 -4.92 -16.53 11.11
CA ALA A 172 -5.95 -15.53 10.81
C ALA A 172 -5.75 -14.92 9.41
N ALA A 173 -4.49 -14.66 9.02
CA ALA A 173 -4.18 -14.19 7.67
C ALA A 173 -4.55 -15.24 6.58
N ASP A 174 -4.35 -16.52 6.86
CA ASP A 174 -4.75 -17.62 5.97
C ASP A 174 -6.27 -17.64 5.76
N GLN A 175 -7.06 -17.51 6.82
CA GLN A 175 -8.54 -17.48 6.74
C GLN A 175 -9.05 -16.25 5.96
N LEU A 176 -8.45 -15.08 6.20
CA LEU A 176 -8.79 -13.87 5.45
C LEU A 176 -8.40 -14.00 3.97
N TYR A 177 -7.24 -14.57 3.68
CA TYR A 177 -6.78 -14.81 2.31
C TYR A 177 -7.73 -15.75 1.55
N GLU A 178 -8.18 -16.85 2.17
CA GLU A 178 -9.18 -17.74 1.58
C GLU A 178 -10.49 -17.02 1.26
N THR A 179 -10.92 -16.12 2.15
CA THR A 179 -12.10 -15.27 1.92
C THR A 179 -11.87 -14.32 0.74
N PHE A 180 -10.72 -13.63 0.72
CA PHE A 180 -10.38 -12.67 -0.35
C PHE A 180 -10.24 -13.32 -1.72
N LEU A 181 -9.89 -14.62 -1.78
CA LEU A 181 -9.78 -15.35 -3.03
C LEU A 181 -11.13 -15.73 -3.65
N GLN A 182 -12.22 -15.83 -2.87
CA GLN A 182 -13.52 -16.32 -3.36
C GLN A 182 -14.05 -15.61 -4.62
N PRO A 183 -13.88 -14.27 -4.79
CA PRO A 183 -14.35 -13.57 -5.98
C PRO A 183 -13.48 -13.75 -7.23
N TYR A 184 -12.32 -14.41 -7.12
CA TYR A 184 -11.30 -14.47 -8.17
C TYR A 184 -11.05 -15.88 -8.70
N ASP A 185 -10.60 -15.98 -9.94
CA ASP A 185 -10.21 -17.26 -10.53
C ASP A 185 -8.90 -17.78 -9.91
N PHE A 186 -8.92 -19.00 -9.39
CA PHE A 186 -7.73 -19.64 -8.82
C PHE A 186 -6.62 -19.81 -9.88
N LYS A 187 -5.43 -19.29 -9.57
CA LYS A 187 -4.16 -19.60 -10.24
C LYS A 187 -3.37 -20.63 -9.44
N PRO A 188 -2.55 -21.49 -10.08
CA PRO A 188 -1.77 -22.51 -9.38
C PRO A 188 -0.88 -21.95 -8.25
N GLY A 189 -0.30 -20.76 -8.42
CA GLY A 189 0.51 -20.13 -7.39
C GLY A 189 -0.26 -19.76 -6.11
N HIS A 190 -1.56 -19.49 -6.19
CA HIS A 190 -2.37 -19.13 -5.02
C HIS A 190 -2.57 -20.28 -4.04
N LEU A 191 -2.54 -21.52 -4.54
CA LEU A 191 -2.68 -22.75 -3.75
C LEU A 191 -1.32 -23.33 -3.31
N SER A 192 -0.22 -22.76 -3.82
CA SER A 192 1.12 -23.25 -3.53
C SER A 192 1.56 -22.81 -2.13
N ILE A 193 1.95 -23.77 -1.28
CA ILE A 193 2.57 -23.48 0.03
C ILE A 193 3.79 -22.55 -0.12
N LYS A 194 4.53 -22.69 -1.23
CA LYS A 194 5.74 -21.90 -1.49
C LYS A 194 5.44 -20.48 -1.96
N HIS A 195 4.40 -20.31 -2.78
CA HIS A 195 4.16 -19.04 -3.49
C HIS A 195 2.95 -18.26 -2.99
N ARG A 196 2.06 -18.85 -2.17
CA ARG A 196 0.88 -18.15 -1.65
C ARG A 196 1.22 -16.85 -0.92
N TYR A 197 2.37 -16.80 -0.24
CA TYR A 197 2.83 -15.63 0.51
C TYR A 197 3.27 -14.46 -0.40
N ASP A 198 3.53 -14.74 -1.68
CA ASP A 198 3.82 -13.74 -2.70
C ASP A 198 2.55 -13.13 -3.31
N ALA A 199 1.37 -13.72 -3.06
CA ALA A 199 0.11 -13.22 -3.58
C ALA A 199 -0.26 -11.88 -2.95
N TYR A 200 -0.72 -10.94 -3.78
CA TYR A 200 -1.18 -9.63 -3.34
C TYR A 200 -2.22 -9.74 -2.21
N LEU A 201 -3.24 -10.56 -2.43
CA LEU A 201 -4.31 -10.78 -1.45
C LEU A 201 -3.80 -11.38 -0.13
N TYR A 202 -2.76 -12.23 -0.16
CA TYR A 202 -2.19 -12.78 1.06
C TYR A 202 -1.52 -11.69 1.90
N ARG A 203 -0.72 -10.83 1.24
CA ARG A 203 -0.07 -9.72 1.92
C ARG A 203 -1.06 -8.70 2.43
N THR A 204 -2.15 -8.46 1.70
CA THR A 204 -3.27 -7.65 2.18
C THR A 204 -3.91 -8.27 3.42
N ALA A 205 -4.20 -9.57 3.42
CA ALA A 205 -4.75 -10.28 4.58
C ALA A 205 -3.83 -10.20 5.80
N LEU A 206 -2.54 -10.49 5.64
CA LEU A 206 -1.55 -10.36 6.70
C LEU A 206 -1.42 -8.90 7.18
N GLY A 207 -1.47 -7.96 6.26
CA GLY A 207 -1.48 -6.53 6.55
C GLY A 207 -2.68 -6.10 7.42
N VAL A 208 -3.87 -6.63 7.15
CA VAL A 208 -5.06 -6.41 7.99
C VAL A 208 -4.85 -6.93 9.42
N ILE A 209 -4.24 -8.11 9.58
CA ILE A 209 -3.92 -8.65 10.91
C ILE A 209 -2.91 -7.75 11.63
N ILE A 210 -1.87 -7.28 10.93
CA ILE A 210 -0.86 -6.37 11.50
C ILE A 210 -1.48 -5.03 11.90
N TYR A 211 -2.39 -4.52 11.08
CA TYR A 211 -3.18 -3.34 11.40
C TYR A 211 -4.02 -3.57 12.66
N ALA A 212 -4.67 -4.72 12.83
CA ALA A 212 -5.37 -5.07 14.06
C ALA A 212 -4.43 -5.11 15.29
N LEU A 213 -3.20 -5.62 15.13
CA LEU A 213 -2.19 -5.60 16.19
C LEU A 213 -1.80 -4.17 16.59
N TRP A 214 -1.66 -3.25 15.63
CA TRP A 214 -1.41 -1.83 15.91
C TRP A 214 -2.53 -1.24 16.78
N TRP A 215 -3.78 -1.60 16.50
CA TRP A 215 -4.95 -1.18 17.28
C TRP A 215 -4.93 -1.73 18.70
N ILE A 216 -4.71 -3.04 18.85
CA ILE A 216 -4.61 -3.72 20.15
C ILE A 216 -3.51 -3.07 21.00
N ARG A 217 -2.36 -2.84 20.38
CA ARG A 217 -1.18 -2.20 20.97
C ARG A 217 -1.45 -0.78 21.44
N SER A 218 -2.10 0.03 20.59
CA SER A 218 -2.34 1.44 20.89
C SER A 218 -3.45 1.64 21.93
N GLY A 219 -4.23 0.60 22.23
CA GLY A 219 -5.36 0.68 23.16
C GLY A 219 -6.50 1.58 22.66
N ASN A 220 -6.49 1.96 21.38
CA ASN A 220 -7.46 2.86 20.79
C ASN A 220 -8.79 2.13 20.55
N GLN A 221 -9.92 2.84 20.69
CA GLN A 221 -11.23 2.33 20.30
C GLN A 221 -11.33 2.28 18.77
N LEU A 222 -11.66 1.11 18.21
CA LEU A 222 -11.86 0.93 16.77
C LEU A 222 -12.55 2.13 16.12
N PRO A 223 -12.13 2.53 14.90
CA PRO A 223 -12.52 3.80 14.34
C PRO A 223 -14.03 3.80 14.13
N LYS A 224 -14.76 4.51 15.00
CA LYS A 224 -16.22 4.66 14.93
C LYS A 224 -16.70 5.40 13.68
N ARG A 225 -15.78 5.99 12.91
CA ARG A 225 -16.07 6.77 11.70
C ARG A 225 -15.46 6.08 10.48
N LEU A 226 -16.33 5.71 9.55
CA LEU A 226 -15.97 5.05 8.28
C LEU A 226 -14.87 5.80 7.52
N ASP A 227 -14.85 7.14 7.56
CA ASP A 227 -13.83 7.95 6.87
C ASP A 227 -12.41 7.71 7.39
N ARG A 228 -12.23 7.58 8.71
CA ARG A 228 -10.91 7.27 9.29
C ARG A 228 -10.48 5.87 8.92
N ALA A 229 -11.43 4.95 8.94
CA ALA A 229 -11.18 3.55 8.61
C ALA A 229 -10.77 3.38 7.14
N ARG A 230 -11.39 4.14 6.23
CA ARG A 230 -10.99 4.21 4.81
C ARG A 230 -9.55 4.73 4.65
N ASN A 231 -9.18 5.79 5.36
CA ASN A 231 -7.80 6.30 5.30
C ASN A 231 -6.80 5.28 5.84
N ASP A 232 -7.12 4.64 6.97
CA ASP A 232 -6.27 3.59 7.53
C ASP A 232 -6.07 2.40 6.57
N PHE A 233 -7.09 2.07 5.77
CA PHE A 233 -6.99 1.03 4.74
C PHE A 233 -6.17 1.48 3.51
N ILE A 234 -6.21 2.77 3.17
CA ILE A 234 -5.32 3.36 2.15
C ILE A 234 -3.86 3.26 2.62
N ASP A 235 -3.57 3.67 3.87
CA ASP A 235 -2.23 3.57 4.48
C ASP A 235 -1.73 2.12 4.49
N LEU A 236 -2.64 1.18 4.80
CA LEU A 236 -2.35 -0.25 4.72
C LEU A 236 -1.99 -0.68 3.30
N GLY A 237 -2.72 -0.19 2.29
CA GLY A 237 -2.42 -0.43 0.89
C GLY A 237 -0.99 -0.01 0.52
N PHE A 238 -0.56 1.19 0.92
CA PHE A 238 0.82 1.65 0.73
C PHE A 238 1.85 0.72 1.39
N ALA A 239 1.59 0.28 2.62
CA ALA A 239 2.46 -0.67 3.33
C ALA A 239 2.55 -2.03 2.62
N VAL A 240 1.42 -2.55 2.15
CA VAL A 240 1.35 -3.82 1.39
C VAL A 240 2.13 -3.70 0.09
N TYR A 241 1.92 -2.64 -0.69
CA TYR A 241 2.67 -2.40 -1.91
C TYR A 241 4.17 -2.29 -1.62
N GLY A 242 4.57 -1.52 -0.60
CA GLY A 242 5.97 -1.34 -0.21
C GLY A 242 6.71 -2.64 0.04
N SER A 243 6.01 -3.67 0.57
CA SER A 243 6.60 -4.98 0.85
C SER A 243 7.16 -5.74 -0.37
N TYR A 244 6.73 -5.37 -1.58
CA TYR A 244 7.23 -5.94 -2.84
C TYR A 244 8.49 -5.26 -3.37
N PHE A 245 8.74 -4.03 -2.93
CA PHE A 245 9.78 -3.14 -3.46
C PHE A 245 10.86 -2.90 -2.40
N ALA A 246 11.83 -2.00 -2.67
CA ALA A 246 12.92 -1.71 -1.74
C ALA A 246 12.44 -1.09 -0.42
N GLY A 247 11.21 -0.58 -0.39
CA GLY A 247 10.53 -0.11 0.82
C GLY A 247 9.38 0.84 0.51
N LEU A 248 8.93 1.52 1.57
CA LEU A 248 7.92 2.57 1.56
C LEU A 248 8.55 3.91 1.95
N ILE A 249 8.41 4.92 1.10
CA ILE A 249 8.76 6.32 1.41
C ILE A 249 7.48 6.98 1.93
N THR A 250 7.42 7.22 3.23
CA THR A 250 6.31 7.84 3.96
C THR A 250 6.85 8.60 5.16
N ASP A 251 6.21 9.70 5.55
CA ASP A 251 6.43 10.36 6.86
C ASP A 251 5.38 9.95 7.91
N ASP A 252 4.41 9.12 7.55
CA ASP A 252 3.42 8.60 8.48
C ASP A 252 4.02 7.45 9.32
N ALA A 253 4.04 7.64 10.64
CA ALA A 253 4.63 6.70 11.58
C ALA A 253 3.86 5.36 11.65
N LYS A 254 2.55 5.38 11.45
CA LYS A 254 1.71 4.18 11.45
C LYS A 254 1.91 3.39 10.17
N ALA A 255 1.87 4.02 9.00
CA ALA A 255 2.16 3.39 7.71
C ALA A 255 3.56 2.74 7.73
N ARG A 256 4.57 3.45 8.24
CA ARG A 256 5.93 2.91 8.42
C ARG A 256 5.95 1.70 9.36
N TRP A 257 5.30 1.79 10.52
CA TRP A 257 5.22 0.67 11.46
C TRP A 257 4.52 -0.56 10.85
N MET A 258 3.42 -0.37 10.12
CA MET A 258 2.70 -1.45 9.44
C MET A 258 3.59 -2.11 8.38
N HIS A 259 4.25 -1.31 7.54
CA HIS A 259 5.18 -1.80 6.53
C HIS A 259 6.31 -2.64 7.15
N ASP A 260 6.98 -2.12 8.17
CA ASP A 260 8.15 -2.77 8.75
C ASP A 260 7.78 -4.11 9.42
N ASN A 261 6.64 -4.16 10.12
CA ASN A 261 6.13 -5.40 10.71
C ASN A 261 5.68 -6.40 9.65
N LEU A 262 5.05 -5.93 8.56
CA LEU A 262 4.64 -6.78 7.45
C LEU A 262 5.84 -7.41 6.75
N VAL A 263 6.85 -6.60 6.43
CA VAL A 263 8.10 -7.07 5.84
C VAL A 263 8.81 -8.05 6.77
N ALA A 264 8.87 -7.78 8.08
CA ALA A 264 9.47 -8.70 9.04
C ALA A 264 8.77 -10.06 9.05
N ALA A 265 7.43 -10.07 9.13
CA ALA A 265 6.62 -11.29 9.10
C ALA A 265 6.80 -12.08 7.79
N LEU A 266 6.78 -11.40 6.64
CA LEU A 266 6.98 -12.02 5.33
C LEU A 266 8.37 -12.63 5.16
N ARG A 267 9.42 -11.98 5.70
CA ARG A 267 10.78 -12.53 5.70
C ARG A 267 10.89 -13.80 6.54
N MET A 268 10.21 -13.85 7.69
CA MET A 268 10.23 -15.04 8.56
C MET A 268 9.70 -16.29 7.86
N ILE A 269 8.71 -16.14 6.99
CA ILE A 269 8.09 -17.24 6.23
C ILE A 269 8.72 -17.45 4.85
N GLY A 270 9.79 -16.73 4.51
CA GLY A 270 10.53 -16.89 3.26
C GLY A 270 9.80 -16.37 2.01
N ALA A 271 8.86 -15.45 2.16
CA ALA A 271 8.21 -14.79 1.03
C ALA A 271 9.21 -13.92 0.25
N ARG A 272 8.96 -13.71 -1.05
CA ARG A 272 9.70 -12.78 -1.90
C ARG A 272 9.69 -11.39 -1.26
N HIS A 273 10.77 -10.64 -1.39
CA HIS A 273 10.78 -9.25 -0.95
C HIS A 273 11.72 -8.46 -1.86
N GLY A 274 11.52 -7.15 -1.97
CA GLY A 274 12.34 -6.29 -2.80
C GLY A 274 13.84 -6.31 -2.44
N PRO A 275 14.71 -5.89 -3.39
CA PRO A 275 16.15 -5.84 -3.22
C PRO A 275 16.58 -4.74 -2.22
N GLY A 276 17.74 -4.92 -1.57
CA GLY A 276 18.30 -3.93 -0.63
C GLY A 276 17.76 -4.02 0.81
N MET A 277 16.76 -4.86 1.03
CA MET A 277 16.19 -5.19 2.34
C MET A 277 17.08 -6.15 3.16
N ASN A 278 18.33 -5.74 3.41
CA ASN A 278 19.28 -6.50 4.25
C ASN A 278 18.96 -6.34 5.75
N ARG A 279 19.14 -7.44 6.51
CA ARG A 279 18.96 -7.63 7.96
C ARG A 279 18.95 -6.33 8.78
N MET A 280 17.77 -5.75 9.01
CA MET A 280 17.55 -5.09 10.30
C MET A 280 17.43 -6.22 11.31
N SER A 281 18.38 -6.23 12.24
CA SER A 281 18.27 -7.04 13.45
C SER A 281 16.91 -6.78 14.08
N LEU A 282 16.21 -7.84 14.48
CA LEU A 282 14.98 -7.77 15.26
C LEU A 282 15.18 -7.14 16.66
N ASP A 283 16.37 -6.62 16.96
CA ASP A 283 16.67 -5.85 18.17
C ASP A 283 15.86 -4.54 18.29
N GLY A 284 15.14 -4.13 17.23
CA GLY A 284 14.23 -2.99 17.24
C GLY A 284 12.73 -3.33 17.22
N ALA A 285 12.38 -4.61 17.07
CA ALA A 285 11.03 -5.12 17.29
C ALA A 285 10.95 -5.73 18.70
N CYS A 286 11.28 -4.90 19.70
CA CYS A 286 10.65 -5.06 21.01
C CYS A 286 9.30 -4.39 20.87
#